data_AF-A0AB40B1V4-F1
#
_entry.id   AF-A0AB40B1V4-F1
#
_cell.length_a   1.000
_cell.length_b   1.000
_cell.length_c   1.000
_cell.angle_alpha   90.00
_cell.angle_beta   90.00
_cell.angle_gamma   90.00
#
_symmetry.space_group_name_H-M   'P 1'
#
loop_
_entity.id
_entity.type
_entity.pdbx_description
1 polymer ?
#
loop_
_entity_poly.entity_id
_entity_poly.type
_entity_poly.pdbx_seq_one_letter_code
_entity_poly.pdbx_strand_id
1 'polypeptide(L)'
;MAHYNFIFLATLLLALITNFMSSSADTATFYTPPYNPAACGFEVKGVMIAAGSQEIFDDGRACGHLFKVKCLAGTNNGVPHPCRGSGTVVVKLVDLCPSGCQGTIDLSQEAFAKIADPDAGKIEVSIERL
;
A
#
# COMPACT_ATOMS: atom_id res chain seq x y z
N MET A 1 -6.41 45.88 27.43
CA MET A 1 -6.65 44.52 27.94
C MET A 1 -7.69 43.74 27.12
N ALA A 2 -8.84 44.32 26.74
CA ALA A 2 -9.85 43.63 25.91
C ALA A 2 -9.36 43.22 24.49
N HIS A 3 -8.53 44.04 23.83
CA HIS A 3 -7.99 43.74 22.50
C HIS A 3 -7.05 42.52 22.47
N TYR A 4 -6.23 42.33 23.52
CA TYR A 4 -5.35 41.16 23.63
C TYR A 4 -6.14 39.86 23.84
N ASN A 5 -7.24 39.90 24.62
CA ASN A 5 -8.12 38.74 24.81
C ASN A 5 -8.85 38.35 23.53
N PHE A 6 -9.25 39.32 22.70
CA PHE A 6 -9.91 39.05 21.41
C PHE A 6 -8.96 38.40 20.40
N ILE A 7 -7.70 38.86 20.35
CA ILE A 7 -6.66 38.27 19.49
C ILE A 7 -6.33 36.84 19.94
N PHE A 8 -6.23 36.60 21.26
CA PHE A 8 -5.99 35.26 21.81
C PHE A 8 -7.15 34.26 21.54
N LEU A 9 -8.40 34.73 21.60
CA LEU A 9 -9.57 33.89 21.30
C LEU A 9 -9.65 33.55 19.81
N ALA A 10 -9.29 34.49 18.93
CA ALA A 10 -9.27 34.27 17.48
C ALA A 10 -8.18 33.27 17.04
N THR A 11 -7.00 33.27 17.68
CA THR A 11 -5.93 32.30 17.37
C THR A 11 -6.22 30.90 17.89
N LEU A 12 -6.89 30.77 19.04
CA LEU A 12 -7.32 29.48 19.59
C LEU A 12 -8.40 28.81 18.73
N LEU A 13 -9.33 29.59 18.16
CA LEU A 13 -10.36 29.07 17.25
C LEU A 13 -9.77 28.59 15.91
N LEU A 14 -8.72 29.26 15.41
CA LEU A 14 -8.03 28.90 14.17
C LEU A 14 -7.17 27.63 14.30
N ALA A 15 -6.74 27.26 15.51
CA ALA A 15 -6.02 26.02 15.78
C ALA A 15 -6.93 24.77 15.75
N LEU A 16 -8.23 24.94 16.04
CA LEU A 16 -9.23 23.85 16.08
C LEU A 16 -9.71 23.38 14.70
N ILE A 17 -9.39 24.10 13.63
CA ILE A 17 -9.78 23.76 12.25
C ILE A 17 -8.68 23.02 11.47
N THR A 18 -7.58 22.61 12.11
CA THR A 18 -6.49 21.93 11.40
C THR A 18 -6.67 20.41 11.35
N ASN A 19 -6.53 19.90 10.12
CA ASN A 19 -6.21 18.53 9.71
C ASN A 19 -7.38 17.58 9.37
N PHE A 20 -8.05 17.87 8.26
CA PHE A 20 -8.47 16.77 7.37
C PHE A 20 -7.21 16.23 6.67
N MET A 21 -6.52 15.28 7.28
CA MET A 21 -5.53 14.48 6.55
C MET A 21 -6.30 13.55 5.60
N SER A 22 -6.37 13.91 4.32
CA SER A 22 -6.67 12.91 3.28
C SER A 22 -5.44 12.03 3.14
N SER A 23 -5.46 10.85 3.76
CA SER A 23 -4.57 9.78 3.34
C SER A 23 -4.99 9.40 1.93
N SER A 24 -4.07 9.49 0.96
CA SER A 24 -4.27 8.79 -0.31
C SER A 24 -4.46 7.30 0.00
N ALA A 25 -5.40 6.64 -0.68
CA ALA A 25 -5.56 5.21 -0.56
C ALA A 25 -4.28 4.52 -1.06
N ASP A 26 -3.79 3.54 -0.30
CA ASP A 26 -2.73 2.66 -0.79
C ASP A 26 -3.23 1.87 -1.99
N THR A 27 -2.33 1.54 -2.91
CA THR A 27 -2.69 0.76 -4.08
C THR A 27 -1.79 -0.44 -4.27
N ALA A 28 -2.36 -1.50 -4.84
CA ALA A 28 -1.60 -2.68 -5.23
C ALA A 28 -1.71 -2.93 -6.74
N THR A 29 -0.59 -3.35 -7.32
CA THR A 29 -0.49 -3.94 -8.66
C THR A 29 0.08 -5.36 -8.54
N PHE A 30 0.41 -5.98 -9.67
CA PHE A 30 1.17 -7.22 -9.64
C PHE A 30 2.27 -7.33 -10.69
N TYR A 31 3.26 -8.19 -10.40
CA TYR A 31 4.34 -8.58 -11.29
C TYR A 31 4.44 -10.11 -11.45
N THR A 32 4.98 -10.52 -12.59
CA THR A 32 5.11 -11.93 -12.99
C THR A 32 6.52 -12.45 -12.78
N PRO A 33 6.72 -13.78 -12.75
CA PRO A 33 8.05 -14.37 -12.72
C PRO A 33 8.97 -13.87 -13.86
N PRO A 34 10.30 -13.93 -13.68
CA PRO A 34 11.01 -14.52 -12.53
C PRO A 34 11.03 -13.63 -11.27
N TYR A 35 10.88 -14.23 -10.10
CA TYR A 35 10.91 -13.56 -8.79
C TYR A 35 12.31 -13.47 -8.16
N ASN A 36 13.31 -14.02 -8.82
CA ASN A 36 14.71 -13.89 -8.46
C ASN A 36 15.49 -13.35 -9.68
N PRO A 37 16.54 -12.55 -9.47
CA PRO A 37 16.98 -11.98 -8.20
C PRO A 37 16.01 -10.90 -7.69
N ALA A 38 15.99 -10.66 -6.39
CA ALA A 38 15.19 -9.62 -5.75
C ALA A 38 16.07 -8.75 -4.84
N ALA A 39 15.65 -7.50 -4.59
CA ALA A 39 16.44 -6.50 -3.90
C ALA A 39 16.82 -6.87 -2.46
N CYS A 40 16.06 -7.76 -1.81
CA CYS A 40 16.41 -8.24 -0.47
C CYS A 40 17.60 -9.20 -0.42
N GLY A 41 18.15 -9.62 -1.58
CA GLY A 41 19.42 -10.33 -1.69
C GLY A 41 19.42 -11.79 -1.21
N PHE A 42 18.30 -12.30 -0.71
CA PHE A 42 18.11 -13.72 -0.41
C PHE A 42 17.29 -14.42 -1.51
N GLU A 43 17.43 -15.74 -1.59
CA GLU A 43 16.60 -16.56 -2.48
C GLU A 43 15.12 -16.45 -2.09
N VAL A 44 14.27 -16.03 -3.03
CA VAL A 44 12.83 -15.99 -2.86
C VAL A 44 12.26 -17.41 -2.88
N LYS A 45 11.58 -17.79 -1.80
CA LYS A 45 10.94 -19.10 -1.63
C LYS A 45 9.41 -18.94 -1.59
N GLY A 46 8.75 -19.54 -2.58
CA GLY A 46 7.29 -19.45 -2.74
C GLY A 46 6.83 -18.20 -3.48
N VAL A 47 5.51 -18.03 -3.54
CA VAL A 47 4.82 -17.03 -4.38
C VAL A 47 3.87 -16.14 -3.58
N MET A 48 3.88 -16.19 -2.25
CA MET A 48 3.13 -15.23 -1.42
C MET A 48 4.08 -14.10 -1.02
N ILE A 49 4.43 -13.30 -2.02
CA ILE A 49 5.51 -12.31 -1.94
C ILE A 49 5.07 -10.96 -2.51
N ALA A 50 5.81 -9.92 -2.16
CA ALA A 50 5.62 -8.58 -2.68
C ALA A 50 6.93 -7.79 -2.82
N ALA A 51 6.90 -6.81 -3.73
CA ALA A 51 7.84 -5.70 -3.80
C ALA A 51 7.19 -4.45 -3.18
N GLY A 52 7.91 -3.75 -2.30
CA GLY A 52 7.39 -2.55 -1.65
C GLY A 52 7.88 -1.29 -2.33
N SER A 53 7.09 -0.20 -2.32
CA SER A 53 7.61 1.14 -2.63
C SER A 53 8.82 1.48 -1.73
N GLN A 54 9.56 2.55 -2.04
CA GLN A 54 10.69 2.98 -1.19
C GLN A 54 10.29 3.12 0.28
N GLU A 55 9.07 3.61 0.55
CA GLU A 55 8.53 3.79 1.90
C GLU A 55 8.27 2.47 2.61
N ILE A 56 7.75 1.45 1.89
CA ILE A 56 7.56 0.10 2.47
C ILE A 56 8.87 -0.65 2.60
N PHE A 57 9.73 -0.57 1.58
CA PHE A 57 11.01 -1.27 1.51
C PHE A 57 12.00 -0.78 2.57
N ASP A 58 11.95 0.51 2.89
CA ASP A 58 12.65 1.13 4.01
C ASP A 58 14.18 0.90 3.96
N ASP A 59 14.78 1.16 2.80
CA ASP A 59 16.20 0.85 2.49
C ASP A 59 16.59 -0.61 2.82
N GLY A 60 15.66 -1.53 2.63
CA GLY A 60 15.84 -2.96 2.89
C GLY A 60 15.59 -3.37 4.34
N ARG A 61 15.30 -2.43 5.25
CA ARG A 61 14.96 -2.76 6.66
C ARG A 61 13.64 -3.55 6.77
N ALA A 62 12.77 -3.46 5.77
CA ALA A 62 11.54 -4.26 5.73
C ALA A 62 11.71 -5.63 5.05
N CYS A 63 12.90 -5.97 4.55
CA CYS A 63 13.15 -7.26 3.92
C CYS A 63 12.81 -8.44 4.82
N GLY A 64 11.99 -9.34 4.30
CA GLY A 64 11.55 -10.54 5.00
C GLY A 64 10.41 -10.36 5.99
N HIS A 65 9.96 -9.13 6.24
CA HIS A 65 8.77 -8.88 7.04
C HIS A 65 7.50 -9.31 6.30
N LEU A 66 6.47 -9.65 7.08
CA LEU A 66 5.18 -10.04 6.57
C LEU A 66 4.23 -8.84 6.56
N PHE A 67 3.45 -8.74 5.50
CA PHE A 67 2.43 -7.72 5.33
C PHE A 67 1.10 -8.39 5.03
N LYS A 68 0.05 -7.96 5.73
CA LYS A 68 -1.33 -8.28 5.40
C LYS A 68 -1.85 -7.20 4.47
N VAL A 69 -2.26 -7.61 3.28
CA VAL A 69 -2.80 -6.74 2.23
C VAL A 69 -4.26 -7.09 2.02
N LYS A 70 -5.14 -6.09 2.06
CA LYS A 70 -6.57 -6.28 1.86
C LYS A 70 -7.09 -5.39 0.73
N CYS A 71 -7.74 -6.00 -0.26
CA CYS A 71 -8.46 -5.30 -1.32
C CYS A 71 -9.66 -4.54 -0.76
N LEU A 72 -9.77 -3.26 -1.13
CA LEU A 72 -10.86 -2.37 -0.71
C LEU A 72 -11.78 -2.04 -1.90
N ALA A 73 -11.19 -1.70 -3.04
CA ALA A 73 -11.91 -1.33 -4.26
C ALA A 73 -11.00 -1.49 -5.50
N GLY A 74 -11.57 -1.36 -6.70
CA GLY A 74 -10.79 -1.23 -7.93
C GLY A 74 -10.53 0.24 -8.26
N THR A 75 -9.51 0.50 -9.06
CA THR A 75 -9.19 1.87 -9.49
C THR A 75 -9.76 2.22 -10.86
N ASN A 76 -10.52 1.32 -11.49
CA ASN A 76 -11.14 1.53 -12.80
C ASN A 76 -12.54 0.90 -12.89
N ASN A 77 -13.29 1.29 -13.91
CA ASN A 77 -14.64 0.81 -14.18
C ASN A 77 -14.68 -0.42 -15.13
N GLY A 78 -13.52 -0.94 -15.54
CA GLY A 78 -13.43 -2.08 -16.45
C GLY A 78 -13.77 -3.42 -15.80
N VAL A 79 -13.60 -3.51 -14.48
CA VAL A 79 -13.90 -4.71 -13.68
C VAL A 79 -14.87 -4.35 -12.56
N PRO A 80 -16.17 -4.70 -12.67
CA PRO A 80 -17.19 -4.28 -11.70
C PRO A 80 -16.99 -4.83 -10.27
N HIS A 81 -16.38 -6.00 -10.14
CA HIS A 81 -16.13 -6.66 -8.85
C HIS A 81 -14.66 -7.07 -8.75
N PRO A 82 -13.76 -6.08 -8.54
CA PRO A 82 -12.33 -6.30 -8.64
C PRO A 82 -11.77 -7.10 -7.46
N CYS A 83 -12.36 -7.02 -6.26
CA CYS A 83 -11.93 -7.79 -5.10
C CYS A 83 -12.55 -9.20 -5.09
N ARG A 84 -11.78 -10.21 -4.62
CA ARG A 84 -12.18 -11.63 -4.57
C ARG A 84 -12.04 -12.22 -3.16
N GLY A 85 -12.86 -13.24 -2.86
CA GLY A 85 -12.74 -14.04 -1.63
C GLY A 85 -12.85 -13.20 -0.34
N SER A 86 -11.99 -13.46 0.64
CA SER A 86 -11.87 -12.62 1.84
C SER A 86 -11.26 -11.23 1.55
N GLY A 87 -10.78 -11.03 0.32
CA GLY A 87 -10.04 -9.85 -0.11
C GLY A 87 -8.69 -9.70 0.58
N THR A 88 -8.20 -10.68 1.36
CA THR A 88 -6.99 -10.52 2.19
C THR A 88 -5.94 -11.59 1.90
N VAL A 89 -4.68 -11.17 1.80
CA VAL A 89 -3.51 -12.05 1.65
C VAL A 89 -2.39 -11.59 2.59
N VAL A 90 -1.60 -12.54 3.09
CA VAL A 90 -0.35 -12.26 3.80
C VAL A 90 0.80 -12.57 2.87
N VAL A 91 1.68 -11.60 2.67
CA VAL A 91 2.84 -11.68 1.76
C VAL A 91 4.13 -11.35 2.50
N LYS A 92 5.23 -11.97 2.07
CA LYS A 92 6.58 -11.61 2.52
C LYS A 92 7.15 -10.53 1.60
N LEU A 93 7.72 -9.47 2.17
CA LEU A 93 8.44 -8.48 1.39
C LEU A 93 9.79 -9.04 0.96
N VAL A 94 10.04 -9.10 -0.35
CA VAL A 94 11.26 -9.68 -0.91
C VAL A 94 11.98 -8.77 -1.89
N ASP A 95 11.34 -7.71 -2.35
CA ASP A 95 11.87 -6.85 -3.40
C ASP A 95 11.54 -5.36 -3.17
N LEU A 96 12.24 -4.51 -3.91
CA LEU A 96 11.98 -3.09 -4.01
C LEU A 96 11.21 -2.83 -5.31
N CYS A 97 10.07 -2.15 -5.19
CA CYS A 97 9.42 -1.52 -6.31
C CYS A 97 9.99 -0.09 -6.45
N PRO A 98 10.86 0.19 -7.45
CA PRO A 98 11.57 1.47 -7.56
C PRO A 98 10.65 2.62 -7.96
N SER A 99 11.20 3.84 -8.03
CA SER A 99 10.48 5.01 -8.53
C SER A 99 9.91 4.76 -9.94
N GLY A 100 8.58 4.75 -10.05
CA GLY A 100 7.86 4.38 -11.28
C GLY A 100 6.96 3.15 -11.13
N CYS A 101 7.05 2.44 -10.00
CA CYS A 101 6.05 1.45 -9.61
C CYS A 101 4.64 2.06 -9.59
N GLN A 102 3.66 1.37 -10.18
CA GLN A 102 2.30 1.90 -10.29
C GLN A 102 1.45 1.65 -9.02
N GLY A 103 2.03 1.09 -7.95
CA GLY A 103 1.37 0.84 -6.67
C GLY A 103 2.25 1.18 -5.46
N THR A 104 1.62 1.29 -4.29
CA THR A 104 2.34 1.35 -2.99
C THR A 104 3.04 0.01 -2.73
N ILE A 105 2.39 -1.09 -3.12
CA ILE A 105 2.94 -2.45 -3.04
C ILE A 105 2.66 -3.19 -4.34
N ASP A 106 3.62 -3.93 -4.86
CA ASP A 106 3.47 -4.76 -6.05
C ASP A 106 3.46 -6.22 -5.61
N LEU A 107 2.34 -6.90 -5.80
CA LEU A 107 2.18 -8.29 -5.37
C LEU A 107 2.72 -9.23 -6.46
N SER A 108 3.18 -10.41 -6.07
CA SER A 108 3.26 -11.50 -7.04
C SER A 108 1.89 -11.76 -7.68
N GLN A 109 1.86 -12.16 -8.95
CA GLN A 109 0.63 -12.51 -9.67
C GLN A 109 -0.26 -13.46 -8.87
N GLU A 110 0.31 -14.47 -8.21
CA GLU A 110 -0.44 -15.43 -7.41
C GLU A 110 -1.04 -14.81 -6.15
N ALA A 111 -0.30 -13.92 -5.46
CA ALA A 111 -0.81 -13.21 -4.30
C ALA A 111 -1.91 -12.21 -4.68
N PHE A 112 -1.76 -11.50 -5.79
CA PHE A 112 -2.79 -10.60 -6.31
C PHE A 112 -4.06 -11.35 -6.69
N ALA A 113 -3.93 -12.44 -7.44
CA ALA A 113 -5.06 -13.26 -7.88
C ALA A 113 -5.87 -13.88 -6.71
N LYS A 114 -5.28 -13.97 -5.51
CA LYS A 114 -6.01 -14.38 -4.30
C LYS A 114 -6.97 -13.32 -3.77
N ILE A 115 -6.69 -12.03 -3.98
CA ILE A 115 -7.48 -10.94 -3.40
C ILE A 115 -8.21 -10.12 -4.45
N ALA A 116 -7.83 -10.20 -5.72
CA ALA A 116 -8.44 -9.43 -6.79
C ALA A 116 -8.40 -10.12 -8.15
N ASP A 117 -9.20 -9.59 -9.08
CA ASP A 117 -9.19 -9.94 -10.48
C ASP A 117 -7.95 -9.35 -11.18
N PRO A 118 -7.04 -10.16 -11.75
CA PRO A 118 -5.89 -9.66 -12.50
C PRO A 118 -6.25 -8.67 -13.61
N ASP A 119 -7.46 -8.76 -14.20
CA ASP A 119 -7.91 -7.83 -15.24
C ASP A 119 -8.14 -6.41 -14.69
N ALA A 120 -8.28 -6.25 -13.36
CA ALA A 120 -8.34 -4.93 -12.75
C ALA A 120 -7.00 -4.19 -12.87
N GLY A 121 -5.87 -4.91 -12.92
CA GLY A 121 -4.51 -4.40 -13.03
C GLY A 121 -4.00 -3.63 -11.80
N LYS A 122 -4.87 -2.83 -11.18
CA LYS A 122 -4.62 -2.01 -10.00
C LYS A 122 -5.86 -1.93 -9.12
N ILE A 123 -5.65 -2.04 -7.81
CA ILE A 123 -6.69 -2.00 -6.79
C ILE A 123 -6.30 -1.06 -5.65
N GLU A 124 -7.30 -0.51 -4.95
CA GLU A 124 -7.11 0.15 -3.67
C GLU A 124 -7.00 -0.91 -2.57
N VAL A 125 -6.05 -0.73 -1.65
CA VAL A 125 -5.76 -1.68 -0.58
C VAL A 125 -5.58 -1.00 0.77
N SER A 126 -5.68 -1.77 1.85
CA SER A 126 -5.04 -1.46 3.12
C SER A 126 -3.86 -2.37 3.35
N ILE A 127 -2.77 -1.84 3.90
CA ILE A 127 -1.53 -2.56 4.17
C ILE A 127 -1.22 -2.50 5.68
N GLU A 128 -1.01 -3.66 6.29
CA GLU A 128 -0.66 -3.80 7.71
C GLU A 128 0.60 -4.65 7.82
N ARG A 129 1.64 -4.13 8.48
CA ARG A 129 2.83 -4.91 8.83
C ARG A 129 2.51 -5.82 10.03
N LEU A 130 2.87 -7.10 9.93
CA LEU A 130 2.67 -8.11 10.99
C LEU A 130 3.89 -8.27 11.90
#